data_AF-A0A1V5XP04-F1
#
_entry.id   AF-A0A1V5XP04-F1
#
_cell.length_a   1.000
_cell.length_b   1.000
_cell.length_c   1.000
_cell.angle_alpha   90.00
_cell.angle_beta   90.00
_cell.angle_gamma   90.00
#
_symmetry.space_group_name_H-M   'P 1'
#
loop_
_entity.id
_entity.type
_entity.pdbx_description
1 polymer ?
#
loop_
_entity_poly.entity_id
_entity_poly.type
_entity_poly.pdbx_seq_one_letter_code
_entity_poly.pdbx_strand_id
1 'polypeptide(L)'
;MPPCAGMVLDAGESWWFVSAQEAQWIAPAEPVLPVPGMVPPAIGLVLTEEQVATALQVGSAPASDMIMCMTQGGPVALFGARVVATGVFELTEGQVKFQNKSARLLDVRQLTFDIEAALWRAARLGEQERSE
;
A
#
# COMPACT_ATOMS: atom_id res chain seq x y z
N MET A 1 3.55 19.00 14.74
CA MET A 1 4.18 18.60 13.47
C MET A 1 3.71 19.56 12.39
N PRO A 2 4.53 19.87 11.37
CA PRO A 2 4.06 20.65 10.23
C PRO A 2 2.92 19.90 9.52
N PRO A 3 1.98 20.62 8.91
CA PRO A 3 0.91 20.00 8.15
C PRO A 3 1.49 19.23 6.94
N CYS A 4 0.88 18.10 6.62
CA CYS A 4 1.37 17.14 5.63
C CYS A 4 0.38 17.03 4.46
N ALA A 5 0.88 17.18 3.23
CA ALA A 5 0.10 16.91 2.04
C ALA A 5 -0.10 15.40 1.87
N GLY A 6 -1.28 14.96 1.43
CA GLY A 6 -1.54 13.54 1.21
C GLY A 6 -2.98 13.22 0.81
N MET A 7 -3.30 11.95 0.94
CA MET A 7 -4.61 11.38 0.62
C MET A 7 -5.18 10.66 1.85
N VAL A 8 -6.48 10.83 2.09
CA VAL A 8 -7.24 10.00 3.03
C VAL A 8 -7.97 8.93 2.24
N LEU A 9 -7.81 7.69 2.67
CA LEU A 9 -8.34 6.50 2.04
C LEU A 9 -9.36 5.82 2.97
N ASP A 10 -10.50 5.42 2.41
CA ASP A 10 -11.45 4.53 3.05
C ASP A 10 -11.23 3.10 2.57
N ALA A 11 -10.71 2.25 3.45
CA ALA A 11 -10.42 0.84 3.21
C ALA A 11 -11.57 -0.09 3.65
N GLY A 12 -12.75 0.47 3.94
CA GLY A 12 -13.92 -0.26 4.44
C GLY A 12 -13.95 -0.25 5.96
N GLU A 13 -13.21 -1.16 6.59
CA GLU A 13 -13.15 -1.27 8.06
C GLU A 13 -12.14 -0.31 8.70
N SER A 14 -11.23 0.26 7.89
CA SER A 14 -10.13 1.11 8.34
C SER A 14 -10.00 2.34 7.48
N TRP A 15 -9.42 3.39 8.05
CA TRP A 15 -9.13 4.63 7.37
C TRP A 15 -7.62 4.85 7.37
N TRP A 16 -7.07 5.12 6.20
CA TRP A 16 -5.64 5.31 6.00
C TRP A 16 -5.35 6.73 5.55
N PHE A 17 -4.21 7.25 5.94
CA PHE A 17 -3.61 8.46 5.41
C PHE A 17 -2.30 8.08 4.72
N VAL A 18 -2.15 8.44 3.46
CA VAL A 18 -0.90 8.25 2.71
C VAL A 18 -0.31 9.62 2.41
N SER A 19 0.95 9.81 2.76
CA SER A 19 1.68 11.05 2.48
C SER A 19 1.85 11.26 0.98
N ALA A 20 1.77 12.50 0.51
CA ALA A 20 2.08 12.88 -0.87
C ALA A 20 3.56 12.67 -1.23
N GLN A 21 4.44 12.42 -0.25
CA GLN A 21 5.81 11.97 -0.52
C GLN A 21 5.84 10.55 -1.12
N GLU A 22 4.83 9.73 -0.82
CA GLU A 22 4.72 8.36 -1.27
C GLU A 22 3.65 8.22 -2.35
N ALA A 23 2.42 8.70 -2.11
CA ALA A 23 1.31 8.68 -3.07
C ALA A 23 1.51 9.73 -4.16
N GLN A 24 1.76 9.26 -5.39
CA GLN A 24 2.05 10.12 -6.53
C GLN A 24 0.81 10.39 -7.39
N TRP A 25 0.02 9.36 -7.71
CA TRP A 25 -1.21 9.52 -8.50
C TRP A 25 -2.22 8.40 -8.25
N ILE A 26 -3.42 8.58 -8.83
CA ILE A 26 -4.52 7.61 -8.82
C ILE A 26 -4.72 7.14 -10.27
N ALA A 27 -4.90 5.85 -10.48
CA ALA A 27 -5.16 5.26 -11.79
C ALA A 27 -6.33 4.27 -11.70
N PRO A 28 -7.01 3.95 -12.82
CA PRO A 28 -7.93 2.83 -12.85
C PRO A 28 -7.24 1.54 -12.37
N ALA A 29 -7.97 0.70 -11.63
CA ALA A 29 -7.46 -0.57 -11.15
C ALA A 29 -7.21 -1.52 -12.34
N GLU A 30 -5.95 -1.88 -12.52
CA GLU A 30 -5.53 -2.86 -13.51
C GLU A 30 -5.55 -4.29 -12.93
N PRO A 31 -5.66 -5.34 -13.76
CA PRO A 31 -5.62 -6.71 -13.30
C PRO A 31 -4.32 -7.05 -12.57
N VAL A 32 -4.45 -7.64 -11.38
CA VAL A 32 -3.29 -8.12 -10.61
C VAL A 32 -2.83 -9.46 -11.17
N LEU A 33 -1.56 -9.53 -11.56
CA LEU A 33 -0.86 -10.75 -11.95
C LEU A 33 -0.40 -11.47 -10.68
N PRO A 34 -0.96 -12.64 -10.34
CA PRO A 34 -0.57 -13.37 -9.15
C PRO A 34 0.87 -13.88 -9.29
N VAL A 35 1.65 -13.72 -8.22
CA VAL A 35 3.00 -14.27 -8.14
C VAL A 35 3.02 -15.35 -7.05
N PRO A 36 3.38 -16.60 -7.38
CA PRO A 36 3.48 -17.67 -6.39
C PRO A 36 4.45 -17.31 -5.27
N GLY A 37 4.07 -17.62 -4.02
CA GLY A 37 4.89 -17.37 -2.84
C GLY A 37 4.79 -15.95 -2.27
N MET A 38 3.93 -15.09 -2.82
CA MET A 38 3.64 -13.79 -2.21
C MET A 38 3.07 -13.93 -0.80
N VAL A 39 3.43 -12.98 0.06
CA VAL A 39 3.01 -12.90 1.46
C VAL A 39 2.12 -11.68 1.67
N PRO A 40 0.98 -11.80 2.38
CA PRO A 40 0.14 -10.65 2.65
C PRO A 40 0.89 -9.49 3.33
N PRO A 41 0.57 -8.24 2.99
CA PRO A 41 -0.50 -7.83 2.09
C PRO A 41 -0.13 -7.80 0.59
N ALA A 42 1.03 -8.31 0.18
CA ALA A 42 1.34 -8.43 -1.25
C ALA A 42 0.42 -9.48 -1.91
N ILE A 43 -0.23 -9.07 -3.00
CA ILE A 43 -1.17 -9.91 -3.74
C ILE A 43 -0.70 -10.25 -5.16
N GLY A 44 0.42 -9.66 -5.59
CA GLY A 44 1.00 -9.92 -6.90
C GLY A 44 1.67 -8.68 -7.47
N LEU A 45 1.65 -8.58 -8.79
CA LEU A 45 2.19 -7.45 -9.55
C LEU A 45 1.09 -6.82 -10.40
N VAL A 46 1.22 -5.55 -10.70
CA VAL A 46 0.39 -4.85 -11.69
C VAL A 46 1.30 -4.21 -12.73
N LEU A 47 0.89 -4.28 -14.00
CA LEU A 47 1.59 -3.64 -15.10
C LEU A 47 0.87 -2.33 -15.42
N THR A 48 1.55 -1.21 -15.25
CA THR A 48 1.11 0.08 -15.79
C THR A 48 1.82 0.36 -17.10
N GLU A 49 1.41 1.39 -17.84
CA GLU A 49 2.04 1.74 -19.13
C GLU A 49 3.57 1.92 -19.03
N GLU A 50 4.08 2.34 -17.88
CA GLU A 50 5.47 2.74 -17.72
C GLU A 50 6.29 1.80 -16.80
N GLN A 51 5.64 0.95 -16.00
CA GLN A 51 6.34 0.19 -14.96
C GLN A 51 5.58 -1.03 -14.43
N VAL A 52 6.33 -1.95 -13.82
CA VAL A 52 5.79 -3.06 -13.02
C VAL A 52 5.77 -2.64 -11.56
N ALA A 53 4.60 -2.63 -10.93
CA ALA A 53 4.43 -2.27 -9.53
C ALA A 53 4.00 -3.46 -8.67
N THR A 54 4.49 -3.50 -7.44
CA THR A 54 4.02 -4.48 -6.45
C THR A 54 2.60 -4.11 -6.01
N ALA A 55 1.65 -5.03 -6.17
CA ALA A 55 0.26 -4.82 -5.77
C ALA A 55 0.07 -5.20 -4.29
N LEU A 56 -0.42 -4.26 -3.48
CA LEU A 56 -0.69 -4.44 -2.06
C LEU A 56 -2.17 -4.25 -1.75
N GLN A 57 -2.76 -5.20 -1.02
CA GLN A 57 -4.14 -5.12 -0.54
C GLN A 57 -4.17 -4.42 0.83
N VAL A 58 -4.67 -3.18 0.88
CA VAL A 58 -4.68 -2.35 2.11
C VAL A 58 -6.07 -2.23 2.77
N GLY A 59 -7.06 -2.89 2.18
CA GLY A 59 -8.45 -2.87 2.64
C GLY A 59 -9.33 -3.84 1.88
N SER A 60 -10.64 -3.75 2.06
CA SER A 60 -11.63 -4.57 1.35
C SER A 60 -12.66 -3.72 0.60
N ALA A 61 -12.46 -2.40 0.55
CA ALA A 61 -13.39 -1.52 -0.13
C ALA A 61 -13.44 -1.87 -1.63
N PRO A 62 -14.63 -1.99 -2.23
CA PRO A 62 -14.74 -2.07 -3.68
C PRO A 62 -14.26 -0.74 -4.26
N ALA A 63 -13.05 -0.76 -4.82
CA ALA A 63 -12.42 0.39 -5.44
C ALA A 63 -12.16 0.07 -6.91
N SER A 64 -12.61 0.95 -7.79
CA SER A 64 -12.31 0.90 -9.24
C SER A 64 -10.91 1.41 -9.55
N ASP A 65 -10.22 1.96 -8.55
CA ASP A 65 -8.99 2.71 -8.71
C ASP A 65 -7.89 2.06 -7.84
N MET A 66 -6.65 2.19 -8.30
CA MET A 66 -5.45 1.91 -7.53
C MET A 66 -4.72 3.23 -7.21
N ILE A 67 -4.14 3.30 -6.02
CA ILE A 67 -3.27 4.43 -5.65
C ILE A 67 -1.82 4.03 -5.94
N MET A 68 -1.16 4.80 -6.80
CA MET A 68 0.23 4.57 -7.16
C MET A 68 1.16 5.31 -6.19
N CYS A 69 1.98 4.53 -5.52
CA CYS A 69 2.98 4.97 -4.57
C CYS A 69 4.39 4.71 -5.09
N MET A 70 5.32 5.60 -4.77
CA MET A 70 6.74 5.42 -5.06
C MET A 70 7.52 5.28 -3.76
N THR A 71 8.26 4.20 -3.64
CA THR A 71 9.21 3.96 -2.55
C THR A 71 10.63 3.90 -3.09
N GLN A 72 11.63 3.88 -2.21
CA GLN A 72 13.01 3.60 -2.64
C GLN A 72 13.18 2.18 -3.20
N GLY A 73 12.31 1.24 -2.81
CA GLY A 73 12.30 -0.13 -3.33
C GLY A 73 11.57 -0.29 -4.66
N GLY A 74 10.98 0.78 -5.20
CA GLY A 74 10.25 0.77 -6.47
C GLY A 74 8.77 1.17 -6.34
N PRO A 75 8.03 1.08 -7.46
CA PRO A 75 6.62 1.42 -7.52
C PRO A 75 5.74 0.39 -6.82
N VAL A 76 4.70 0.88 -6.16
CA VAL A 76 3.74 0.11 -5.38
C VAL A 76 2.33 0.57 -5.74
N ALA A 77 1.42 -0.36 -6.00
CA ALA A 77 0.02 -0.08 -6.25
C ALA A 77 -0.82 -0.54 -5.06
N LEU A 78 -1.56 0.37 -4.45
CA LEU A 78 -2.47 0.07 -3.33
C LEU A 78 -3.87 -0.23 -3.85
N PHE A 79 -4.43 -1.36 -3.42
CA PHE A 79 -5.77 -1.84 -3.76
C PHE A 79 -6.67 -1.95 -2.53
N GLY A 80 -7.98 -1.94 -2.76
CA GLY A 80 -8.98 -2.15 -1.71
C GLY A 80 -9.26 -0.93 -0.84
N ALA A 81 -8.93 0.26 -1.32
CA ALA A 81 -9.23 1.51 -0.65
C ALA A 81 -9.65 2.59 -1.64
N ARG A 82 -10.58 3.45 -1.23
CA ARG A 82 -11.09 4.56 -2.02
C ARG A 82 -10.51 5.87 -1.52
N VAL A 83 -10.04 6.72 -2.43
CA VAL A 83 -9.64 8.08 -2.06
C VAL A 83 -10.90 8.89 -1.72
N VAL A 84 -11.01 9.33 -0.48
CA VAL A 84 -12.15 10.13 0.01
C VAL A 84 -11.79 11.60 0.23
N ALA A 85 -10.50 11.92 0.34
CA ALA A 85 -10.01 13.28 0.34
C ALA A 85 -8.55 13.36 -0.10
N THR A 86 -8.18 14.51 -0.68
CA THR A 86 -6.80 14.90 -0.95
C THR A 86 -6.58 16.32 -0.45
N GLY A 87 -5.39 16.63 0.04
CA GLY A 87 -5.10 17.98 0.51
C GLY A 87 -3.99 18.00 1.54
N VAL A 88 -4.04 19.01 2.41
CA VAL A 88 -3.07 19.22 3.48
C VAL A 88 -3.76 18.96 4.82
N PHE A 89 -3.16 18.11 5.63
CA PHE A 89 -3.75 17.60 6.87
C PHE A 89 -2.81 17.76 8.06
N GLU A 90 -3.39 17.87 9.26
CA GLU A 90 -2.64 17.85 10.51
C GLU A 90 -2.37 16.40 10.93
N LEU A 91 -1.14 15.95 10.76
CA LEU A 91 -0.68 14.63 11.22
C LEU A 91 -0.26 14.72 12.69
N THR A 92 -0.98 14.03 13.57
CA THR A 92 -0.72 13.96 15.01
C THR A 92 -0.62 12.49 15.42
N GLU A 93 0.50 12.11 16.03
CA GLU A 93 0.74 10.73 16.52
C GLU A 93 0.50 9.65 15.45
N GLY A 94 0.89 9.92 14.21
CA GLY A 94 0.69 8.99 13.09
C GLY A 94 -0.76 8.87 12.64
N GLN A 95 -1.62 9.85 12.92
CA GLN A 95 -3.01 9.88 12.47
C GLN A 95 -3.44 11.26 11.98
N VAL A 96 -4.39 11.29 11.06
CA VAL A 96 -5.08 12.48 10.56
C VAL A 96 -6.55 12.38 10.94
N LYS A 97 -7.15 13.48 11.41
CA LYS A 97 -8.61 13.56 11.60
C LYS A 97 -9.28 14.09 10.35
N PHE A 98 -10.29 13.37 9.86
CA PHE A 98 -11.12 13.81 8.73
C PHE A 98 -12.57 13.37 8.94
N GLN A 99 -13.52 14.30 8.86
CA GLN A 99 -14.96 14.04 9.06
C GLN A 99 -15.27 13.19 10.31
N ASN A 100 -14.68 13.54 11.45
CA ASN A 100 -14.79 12.82 12.74
C ASN A 100 -14.24 11.38 12.75
N LYS A 101 -13.53 10.96 11.70
CA LYS A 101 -12.79 9.69 11.65
C LYS A 101 -11.30 9.94 11.83
N SER A 102 -10.63 8.96 12.42
CA SER A 102 -9.17 8.92 12.49
C SER A 102 -8.62 8.03 11.38
N ALA A 103 -7.85 8.62 10.47
CA ALA A 103 -7.10 7.91 9.45
C ALA A 103 -5.67 7.69 9.91
N ARG A 104 -5.24 6.43 10.02
CA ARG A 104 -3.87 6.08 10.44
C ARG A 104 -2.89 6.31 9.30
N LEU A 105 -1.69 6.76 9.60
CA LEU A 105 -0.61 6.81 8.63
C LEU A 105 -0.35 5.40 8.12
N LEU A 106 -0.48 5.21 6.81
CA LEU A 106 -0.03 4.03 6.11
C LEU A 106 1.39 4.30 5.62
N ASP A 107 2.35 3.75 6.34
CA ASP A 107 3.77 3.81 5.96
C ASP A 107 4.03 2.76 4.87
N VAL A 108 3.96 3.19 3.61
CA VAL A 108 4.08 2.27 2.47
C VAL A 108 5.48 1.68 2.42
N ARG A 109 6.49 2.47 2.80
CA ARG A 109 7.88 2.01 2.88
C ARG A 109 8.06 0.91 3.91
N GLN A 110 7.60 1.11 5.14
CA GLN A 110 7.68 0.09 6.18
C GLN A 110 6.94 -1.18 5.76
N LEU A 111 5.77 -1.03 5.12
CA LEU A 111 5.01 -2.16 4.61
C LEU A 111 5.79 -2.97 3.57
N THR A 112 6.45 -2.31 2.61
CA THR A 112 7.29 -3.00 1.62
C THR A 112 8.48 -3.73 2.26
N PHE A 113 9.11 -3.11 3.27
CA PHE A 113 10.22 -3.72 4.00
C PHE A 113 9.78 -4.97 4.76
N ASP A 114 8.62 -4.92 5.42
CA ASP A 114 8.09 -6.06 6.18
C ASP A 114 7.74 -7.25 5.27
N ILE A 115 7.20 -6.96 4.07
CA ILE A 115 6.92 -7.96 3.03
C ILE A 115 8.21 -8.60 2.54
N GLU A 116 9.22 -7.80 2.19
CA GLU A 116 10.51 -8.31 1.73
C GLU A 116 11.15 -9.22 2.80
N ALA A 117 11.16 -8.78 4.06
CA ALA A 117 11.66 -9.57 5.17
C ALA A 117 10.88 -10.88 5.35
N ALA A 118 9.56 -10.87 5.13
CA ALA A 118 8.73 -12.07 5.20
C ALA A 118 9.02 -13.05 4.04
N LEU A 119 9.22 -12.55 2.82
CA LEU A 119 9.62 -13.37 1.67
C LEU A 119 10.97 -14.05 1.93
N TRP A 120 11.97 -13.32 2.44
CA TRP A 120 13.27 -13.90 2.79
C TRP A 120 13.22 -14.93 3.92
N ARG A 121 12.24 -14.84 4.83
CA ARG A 121 12.01 -15.88 5.84
C ARG A 121 11.39 -17.12 5.22
N ALA A 122 10.39 -16.95 4.34
CA ALA A 122 9.72 -18.06 3.68
C ALA A 122 10.67 -18.85 2.74
N ALA A 123 11.52 -18.14 1.98
CA ALA A 123 12.49 -18.78 1.08
C ALA A 123 13.47 -19.69 1.83
N ARG A 124 14.00 -19.25 2.98
CA ARG A 124 14.93 -20.03 3.81
C ARG A 124 14.31 -21.30 4.39
N LEU A 125 13.03 -21.26 4.75
CA LEU A 125 12.31 -22.44 5.24
C LEU A 125 12.14 -23.48 4.12
N GLY A 126 11.81 -23.04 2.89
CA GLY A 126 11.67 -23.93 1.74
C GLY A 126 12.97 -24.59 1.29
N GLU A 127 14.13 -23.98 1.56
CA GLU A 127 15.45 -24.59 1.31
C GLU A 127 15.80 -25.68 2.33
N GLN A 128 15.37 -25.53 3.59
CA GLN A 128 15.57 -26.54 4.64
C GLN A 128 14.71 -27.78 4.39
N GLU A 129 13.44 -27.62 4.02
CA GLU A 129 12.52 -28.74 3.75
C GLU A 129 12.89 -29.57 2.50
N ARG A 130 13.66 -29.00 1.56
CA ARG A 130 14.15 -29.72 0.36
C ARG A 130 15.44 -30.50 0.60
N SER A 131 16.08 -30.28 1.74
CA SER A 131 17.35 -30.90 2.10
C SER A 131 17.19 -32.12 3.01
N GLU A 132 15.95 -32.46 3.38
CA GLU A 132 15.53 -33.66 4.12
C GLU A 132 14.90 -34.71 3.19
#